data_AF-A0A8S2MVI1-F1
#
_entry.id   AF-A0A8S2MVI1-F1
#
_cell.length_a   1.000
_cell.length_b   1.000
_cell.length_c   1.000
_cell.angle_alpha   90.00
_cell.angle_beta   90.00
_cell.angle_gamma   90.00
#
_symmetry.space_group_name_H-M   'P 1'
#
loop_
_entity.id
_entity.type
_entity.pdbx_description
1 polymer ?
#
loop_
_entity_poly.entity_id
_entity_poly.type
_entity_poly.pdbx_seq_one_letter_code
_entity_poly.pdbx_strand_id
1 'polypeptide(L)'
;MDDIVVISDDDSDELDNIELINAIEQFEQNQNSSIASQNENDELIAIQLEISEIDLEINRLRQKRFQLVERQQKLKNALKKNEQSTSNINLVEKWQQTDFPWSSKVEKVRTEIFKINSFRQWQLETINVTLSGHDCILIMPTGGGKSLCYQLPAVVSDGITIVVSPLISLVEDQVYALRNLNIDARALNTSTPRDEQTEIMRILDGRNKTESSLKILYLTPEKIAKSKTIMAKLQKLYETKRFARLIVDEVHCVSQFGHDFRPDYKYLSIFKRQFPNVSILGLTATATTKVMNDVRQILKIPQSIIFRAPFNRKNLFYEVVHKSDVGKDALTDLVNCIQHRFSKKSGKKFK
;
A
#
# COMPACT_ATOMS: atom_id res chain seq x y z
N MET A 1 4.50 -74.79 90.19
CA MET A 1 4.04 -74.54 91.57
C MET A 1 2.70 -73.85 91.44
N ASP A 2 1.64 -74.67 91.51
CA ASP A 2 0.43 -74.56 92.36
C ASP A 2 -0.13 -73.15 92.60
N ASP A 3 -1.42 -72.84 92.69
CA ASP A 3 -2.72 -73.50 92.51
C ASP A 3 -3.74 -72.32 92.60
N ILE A 4 -4.75 -72.23 91.72
CA ILE A 4 -6.21 -72.38 92.00
C ILE A 4 -6.76 -71.44 93.11
N VAL A 5 -7.49 -70.35 92.80
CA VAL A 5 -8.95 -70.14 92.49
C VAL A 5 -9.59 -69.31 93.62
N VAL A 6 -10.42 -68.30 93.30
CA VAL A 6 -11.85 -68.17 93.72
C VAL A 6 -12.54 -67.16 92.79
N ILE A 7 -13.66 -67.58 92.20
CA ILE A 7 -14.60 -66.79 91.39
C ILE A 7 -15.73 -66.30 92.30
N SER A 8 -16.25 -65.10 92.05
CA SER A 8 -17.67 -64.80 92.31
C SER A 8 -18.19 -63.80 91.28
N ASP A 9 -19.39 -64.12 90.78
CA ASP A 9 -20.17 -63.48 89.72
C ASP A 9 -20.54 -62.01 89.99
N ASP A 10 -20.67 -61.21 88.93
CA ASP A 10 -21.91 -60.43 88.62
C ASP A 10 -21.75 -59.58 87.33
N ASP A 11 -22.77 -59.68 86.48
CA ASP A 11 -23.30 -58.71 85.49
C ASP A 11 -22.36 -57.95 84.52
N SER A 12 -22.21 -58.42 83.27
CA SER A 12 -21.73 -57.57 82.15
C SER A 12 -22.09 -58.13 80.76
N ASP A 13 -23.20 -57.71 80.15
CA ASP A 13 -23.53 -58.09 78.75
C ASP A 13 -24.06 -56.94 77.86
N GLU A 14 -23.98 -55.67 78.30
CA GLU A 14 -24.36 -54.50 77.46
C GLU A 14 -23.22 -53.54 77.13
N LEU A 15 -22.01 -53.76 77.65
CA LEU A 15 -20.85 -52.87 77.41
C LEU A 15 -20.00 -53.30 76.20
N ASP A 16 -20.02 -54.57 75.79
CA ASP A 16 -19.14 -55.09 74.74
C ASP A 16 -19.60 -54.76 73.31
N ASN A 17 -20.90 -54.50 73.08
CA ASN A 17 -21.40 -54.21 71.73
C ASN A 17 -21.18 -52.76 71.28
N ILE A 18 -21.12 -51.79 72.19
CA ILE A 18 -20.91 -50.38 71.84
C ILE A 18 -19.44 -50.10 71.50
N GLU A 19 -18.50 -50.73 72.20
CA GLU A 19 -17.07 -50.60 71.89
C GLU A 19 -16.71 -51.24 70.56
N LEU A 20 -17.33 -52.39 70.21
CA LEU A 20 -17.07 -53.07 68.95
C LEU A 20 -17.60 -52.30 67.73
N ILE A 21 -18.78 -51.67 67.84
CA ILE A 21 -19.35 -50.83 66.76
C ILE A 21 -18.51 -49.58 66.54
N ASN A 22 -18.10 -48.89 67.61
CA ASN A 22 -17.26 -47.70 67.51
C ASN A 22 -15.88 -48.02 66.91
N ALA A 23 -15.31 -49.19 67.20
CA ALA A 23 -14.04 -49.62 66.62
C ALA A 23 -14.15 -49.90 65.11
N ILE A 24 -15.27 -50.48 64.65
CA ILE A 24 -15.52 -50.73 63.22
C ILE A 24 -15.73 -49.42 62.47
N GLU A 25 -16.53 -48.49 63.01
CA GLU A 25 -16.74 -47.17 62.39
C GLU A 25 -15.45 -46.35 62.31
N GLN A 26 -14.59 -46.37 63.34
CA GLN A 26 -13.28 -45.73 63.29
C GLN A 26 -12.35 -46.39 62.27
N PHE A 27 -12.41 -47.71 62.09
CA PHE A 27 -11.60 -48.41 61.11
C PHE A 27 -12.05 -48.11 59.68
N GLU A 28 -13.36 -48.04 59.41
CA GLU A 28 -13.91 -47.65 58.11
C GLU A 28 -13.65 -46.16 57.78
N GLN A 29 -13.75 -45.25 58.75
CA GLN A 29 -13.40 -43.84 58.56
C GLN A 29 -11.91 -43.65 58.29
N ASN A 30 -11.04 -44.42 58.94
CA ASN A 30 -9.59 -44.39 58.69
C ASN A 30 -9.22 -44.99 57.33
N GLN A 31 -9.91 -46.05 56.87
CA GLN A 31 -9.70 -46.56 55.51
C GLN A 31 -10.19 -45.58 54.43
N ASN A 32 -11.37 -44.99 54.59
CA ASN A 32 -11.92 -44.05 53.61
C ASN A 32 -11.11 -42.75 53.51
N SER A 33 -10.60 -42.22 54.62
CA SER A 33 -9.70 -41.05 54.62
C SER A 33 -8.34 -41.38 54.01
N SER A 34 -7.80 -42.59 54.25
CA SER A 34 -6.56 -43.05 53.61
C SER A 34 -6.72 -43.21 52.10
N ILE A 35 -7.84 -43.75 51.62
CA ILE A 35 -8.14 -43.90 50.17
C ILE A 35 -8.37 -42.53 49.50
N ALA A 36 -9.08 -41.61 50.15
CA ALA A 36 -9.26 -40.25 49.65
C ALA A 36 -7.91 -39.49 49.54
N SER A 37 -7.05 -39.60 50.55
CA SER A 37 -5.71 -39.00 50.54
C SER A 37 -4.77 -39.62 49.50
N GLN A 38 -4.97 -40.90 49.14
CA GLN A 38 -4.27 -41.55 48.04
C GLN A 38 -4.74 -41.03 46.68
N ASN A 39 -6.05 -40.88 46.48
CA ASN A 39 -6.62 -40.33 45.24
C ASN A 39 -6.20 -38.88 45.00
N GLU A 40 -6.18 -38.04 46.03
CA GLU A 40 -5.71 -36.64 45.93
C GLU A 40 -4.20 -36.57 45.60
N ASN A 41 -3.39 -37.49 46.14
CA ASN A 41 -1.97 -37.58 45.78
C ASN A 41 -1.75 -38.05 44.34
N ASP A 42 -2.53 -39.00 43.85
CA ASP A 42 -2.44 -39.47 42.47
C ASP A 42 -2.85 -38.37 41.48
N GLU A 43 -3.89 -37.58 41.80
CA GLU A 43 -4.29 -36.41 41.01
C GLU A 43 -3.21 -35.31 41.04
N LEU A 44 -2.60 -35.05 42.19
CA LEU A 44 -1.48 -34.11 42.32
C LEU A 44 -0.29 -34.53 41.45
N ILE A 45 0.04 -35.83 41.40
CA ILE A 45 1.12 -36.36 40.55
C ILE A 45 0.77 -36.20 39.07
N ALA A 46 -0.47 -36.49 38.66
CA ALA A 46 -0.91 -36.31 37.28
C ALA A 46 -0.80 -34.85 36.83
N ILE A 47 -1.23 -33.90 37.67
CA ILE A 47 -1.11 -32.46 37.40
C ILE A 47 0.37 -32.04 37.33
N GLN A 48 1.23 -32.55 38.22
CA GLN A 48 2.67 -32.25 38.18
C GLN A 48 3.34 -32.77 36.90
N LEU A 49 2.94 -33.93 36.40
CA LEU A 49 3.41 -34.47 35.13
C LEU A 49 2.95 -33.59 33.95
N GLU A 50 1.69 -33.14 33.94
CA GLU A 50 1.18 -32.26 32.88
C GLU A 50 1.87 -30.89 32.90
N ILE A 51 2.10 -30.31 34.08
CA ILE A 51 2.89 -29.07 34.23
C ILE A 51 4.31 -29.28 33.68
N SER A 52 4.95 -30.41 34.02
CA SER A 52 6.29 -30.72 33.51
C SER A 52 6.33 -30.87 31.99
N GLU A 53 5.28 -31.43 31.38
CA GLU A 53 5.17 -31.55 29.92
C GLU A 53 4.98 -30.18 29.25
N ILE A 54 4.12 -29.32 29.82
CA ILE A 54 3.94 -27.94 29.37
C ILE A 54 5.25 -27.15 29.47
N ASP A 55 6.01 -27.32 30.56
CA ASP A 55 7.30 -26.65 30.75
C ASP A 55 8.34 -27.08 29.70
N LEU A 56 8.35 -28.36 29.32
CA LEU A 56 9.19 -28.86 28.22
C LEU A 56 8.83 -28.20 26.89
N GLU A 57 7.53 -28.08 26.58
CA GLU A 57 7.08 -27.43 25.34
C GLU A 57 7.35 -25.92 25.36
N ILE A 58 7.19 -25.23 26.49
CA ILE A 58 7.59 -23.83 26.66
C ILE A 58 9.07 -23.66 26.35
N ASN A 59 9.93 -24.55 26.85
CA ASN A 59 11.36 -24.50 26.59
C ASN A 59 11.68 -24.72 25.11
N ARG A 60 11.02 -25.67 24.46
CA ARG A 60 11.13 -25.92 23.02
C ARG A 60 10.72 -24.69 22.20
N LEU A 61 9.58 -24.06 22.54
CA LEU A 61 9.09 -22.86 21.89
C LEU A 61 10.02 -21.66 22.10
N ARG A 62 10.62 -21.52 23.30
CA ARG A 62 11.63 -20.49 23.59
C ARG A 62 12.88 -20.67 22.73
N GLN A 63 13.37 -21.90 22.56
CA GLN A 63 14.49 -22.19 21.65
C GLN A 63 14.15 -21.87 20.19
N LYS A 64 12.98 -22.27 19.71
CA LYS A 64 12.51 -21.95 18.35
C LYS A 64 12.39 -20.44 18.15
N ARG A 65 11.88 -19.70 19.14
CA ARG A 65 11.83 -18.23 19.12
C ARG A 65 13.22 -17.63 19.00
N PHE A 66 14.20 -18.13 19.76
CA PHE A 66 15.59 -17.67 19.69
C PHE A 66 16.16 -17.86 18.28
N GLN A 67 16.02 -19.05 17.69
CA GLN A 67 16.47 -19.34 16.32
C GLN A 67 15.80 -18.42 15.28
N LEU A 68 14.50 -18.17 15.42
CA LEU A 68 13.75 -17.28 14.52
C LEU A 68 14.18 -15.81 14.64
N VAL A 69 14.45 -15.34 15.87
CA VAL A 69 14.97 -13.98 16.10
C VAL A 69 16.36 -13.82 15.51
N GLU A 70 17.24 -14.81 15.69
CA GLU A 70 18.58 -14.80 15.11
C GLU A 70 18.53 -14.79 13.57
N ARG A 71 17.68 -15.64 12.97
CA ARG A 71 17.44 -15.65 11.52
C ARG A 71 16.84 -14.33 11.02
N GLN A 72 15.91 -13.74 11.76
CA GLN A 72 15.36 -12.42 11.46
C GLN A 72 16.46 -11.35 11.46
N GLN A 73 17.37 -11.38 12.43
CA GLN A 73 18.45 -10.41 12.55
C GLN A 73 19.51 -10.60 11.45
N LYS A 74 19.86 -11.84 11.10
CA LYS A 74 20.70 -12.17 9.93
C LYS A 74 20.08 -11.64 8.64
N LEU A 75 18.77 -11.86 8.42
CA LEU A 75 18.06 -11.34 7.25
C LEU A 75 17.98 -9.81 7.25
N LYS A 76 17.69 -9.17 8.39
CA LYS A 76 17.73 -7.70 8.52
C LYS A 76 19.12 -7.14 8.21
N ASN A 77 20.18 -7.80 8.65
CA ASN A 77 21.55 -7.39 8.37
C ASN A 77 21.95 -7.64 6.91
N ALA A 78 21.49 -8.74 6.31
CA ALA A 78 21.68 -9.00 4.88
C ALA A 78 20.91 -7.98 4.01
N LEU A 79 19.69 -7.61 4.41
CA LEU A 79 18.91 -6.54 3.79
C LEU A 79 19.62 -5.19 3.94
N LYS A 80 20.12 -4.85 5.13
CA LYS A 80 20.93 -3.64 5.36
C LYS A 80 22.24 -3.65 4.55
N LYS A 81 22.92 -4.79 4.42
CA LYS A 81 24.11 -4.92 3.58
C LYS A 81 23.77 -4.77 2.09
N ASN A 82 22.65 -5.31 1.63
CA ASN A 82 22.17 -5.09 0.27
C ASN A 82 21.71 -3.64 0.04
N GLU A 83 21.15 -2.96 1.04
CA GLU A 83 20.84 -1.51 1.01
C GLU A 83 22.11 -0.65 1.04
N GLN A 84 23.19 -1.09 1.68
CA GLN A 84 24.49 -0.40 1.70
C GLN A 84 25.31 -0.63 0.43
N SER A 85 25.18 -1.79 -0.23
CA SER A 85 25.75 -2.06 -1.55
C SER A 85 24.93 -1.43 -2.70
N THR A 86 23.71 -1.00 -2.43
CA THR A 86 22.81 -0.35 -3.40
C THR A 86 22.34 0.99 -2.84
N SER A 87 23.26 1.93 -2.75
CA SER A 87 23.08 3.28 -2.20
C SER A 87 21.90 4.03 -2.86
N ASN A 88 20.79 4.18 -2.14
CA ASN A 88 19.71 5.12 -2.49
C ASN A 88 20.20 6.59 -2.59
N ILE A 89 21.30 6.94 -1.90
CA ILE A 89 21.93 8.27 -1.97
C ILE A 89 22.55 8.52 -3.36
N ASN A 90 23.29 7.55 -3.89
CA ASN A 90 23.92 7.65 -5.22
C ASN A 90 22.90 7.63 -6.36
N LEU A 91 21.75 6.96 -6.17
CA LEU A 91 20.66 6.99 -7.16
C LEU A 91 20.02 8.38 -7.25
N VAL A 92 19.76 9.05 -6.12
CA VAL A 92 19.19 10.41 -6.14
C VAL A 92 20.17 11.39 -6.77
N GLU A 93 21.43 11.38 -6.36
CA GLU A 93 22.47 12.25 -6.91
C GLU A 93 22.65 12.05 -8.42
N LYS A 94 22.64 10.79 -8.88
CA LYS A 94 22.68 10.46 -10.32
C LYS A 94 21.56 11.15 -11.10
N TRP A 95 20.33 11.12 -10.59
CA TRP A 95 19.18 11.63 -11.32
C TRP A 95 18.96 13.14 -11.18
N GLN A 96 19.69 13.79 -10.28
CA GLN A 96 19.72 15.26 -10.14
C GLN A 96 20.62 15.95 -11.16
N GLN A 97 21.45 15.20 -11.87
CA GLN A 97 22.38 15.73 -12.85
C GLN A 97 21.66 16.37 -14.06
N THR A 98 22.35 17.30 -14.70
CA THR A 98 21.87 18.09 -15.85
C THR A 98 22.77 17.92 -17.08
N ASP A 99 23.58 16.86 -17.12
CA ASP A 99 24.53 16.52 -18.17
C ASP A 99 24.04 15.40 -19.11
N PHE A 100 22.80 14.92 -18.92
CA PHE A 100 22.17 13.97 -19.84
C PHE A 100 22.03 14.53 -21.27
N PRO A 101 22.00 13.67 -22.31
CA PRO A 101 21.84 14.10 -23.71
C PRO A 101 20.58 14.94 -23.98
N TRP A 102 19.53 14.77 -23.18
CA TRP A 102 18.27 15.51 -23.30
C TRP A 102 18.20 16.79 -22.46
N SER A 103 19.17 17.07 -21.59
CA SER A 103 19.09 18.14 -20.59
C SER A 103 18.85 19.52 -21.22
N SER A 104 19.55 19.85 -22.30
CA SER A 104 19.33 21.12 -23.03
C SER A 104 17.92 21.22 -23.61
N LYS A 105 17.36 20.13 -24.15
CA LYS A 105 16.00 20.10 -24.69
C LYS A 105 14.96 20.17 -23.57
N VAL A 106 15.18 19.49 -22.45
CA VAL A 106 14.35 19.59 -21.24
C VAL A 106 14.28 21.03 -20.75
N GLU A 107 15.42 21.71 -20.66
CA GLU A 107 15.50 23.09 -20.19
C GLU A 107 14.76 24.05 -21.12
N LYS A 108 14.96 23.94 -22.45
CA LYS A 108 14.21 24.73 -23.44
C LYS A 108 12.70 24.49 -23.35
N VAL A 109 12.25 23.24 -23.30
CA VAL A 109 10.81 22.91 -23.21
C VAL A 109 10.22 23.46 -21.91
N ARG A 110 10.94 23.38 -20.79
CA ARG A 110 10.52 23.93 -19.49
C ARG A 110 10.31 25.44 -19.54
N THR A 111 11.26 26.18 -20.10
CA THR A 111 11.24 27.66 -20.10
C THR A 111 10.41 28.25 -21.24
N GLU A 112 10.49 27.69 -22.44
CA GLU A 112 9.86 28.23 -23.65
C GLU A 112 8.41 27.76 -23.83
N ILE A 113 8.10 26.51 -23.49
CA ILE A 113 6.75 25.94 -23.68
C ILE A 113 5.96 25.99 -22.39
N PHE A 114 6.45 25.36 -21.32
CA PHE A 114 5.71 25.30 -20.05
C PHE A 114 5.81 26.59 -19.22
N LYS A 115 6.73 27.51 -19.56
CA LYS A 115 6.96 28.80 -18.87
C LYS A 115 7.19 28.62 -17.35
N ILE A 116 7.97 27.61 -16.97
CA ILE A 116 8.28 27.31 -15.56
C ILE A 116 9.71 27.74 -15.22
N ASN A 117 9.86 28.50 -14.12
CA ASN A 117 11.14 29.07 -13.69
C ASN A 117 12.10 28.02 -13.08
N SER A 118 11.57 27.07 -12.31
CA SER A 118 12.36 26.07 -11.57
C SER A 118 11.59 24.77 -11.43
N PHE A 119 12.30 23.64 -11.47
CA PHE A 119 11.70 22.37 -11.06
C PHE A 119 11.45 22.35 -9.56
N ARG A 120 10.32 21.78 -9.17
CA ARG A 120 10.03 21.42 -7.78
C ARG A 120 10.73 20.11 -7.43
N GLN A 121 10.78 19.81 -6.14
CA GLN A 121 11.37 18.58 -5.63
C GLN A 121 10.88 17.34 -6.39
N TRP A 122 11.83 16.47 -6.75
CA TRP A 122 11.63 15.21 -7.49
C TRP A 122 11.20 15.35 -8.95
N GLN A 123 10.90 16.55 -9.46
CA GLN A 123 10.43 16.68 -10.84
C GLN A 123 11.55 16.38 -11.85
N LEU A 124 12.72 16.98 -11.68
CA LEU A 124 13.86 16.77 -12.59
C LEU A 124 14.32 15.32 -12.56
N GLU A 125 14.43 14.75 -11.37
CA GLU A 125 14.84 13.37 -11.16
C GLU A 125 13.88 12.39 -11.84
N THR A 126 12.56 12.59 -11.66
CA THR A 126 11.55 11.74 -12.33
C THR A 126 11.60 11.90 -13.85
N ILE A 127 11.80 13.13 -14.35
CA ILE A 127 11.93 13.42 -15.78
C ILE A 127 13.15 12.67 -16.35
N ASN A 128 14.31 12.76 -15.69
CA ASN A 128 15.54 12.10 -16.12
C ASN A 128 15.41 10.56 -16.10
N VAL A 129 14.83 9.99 -15.05
CA VAL A 129 14.54 8.55 -14.97
C VAL A 129 13.64 8.09 -16.12
N THR A 130 12.58 8.85 -16.37
CA THR A 130 11.58 8.52 -17.41
C THR A 130 12.14 8.66 -18.82
N LEU A 131 12.96 9.69 -19.08
CA LEU A 131 13.65 9.88 -20.35
C LEU A 131 14.75 8.83 -20.58
N SER A 132 15.31 8.28 -19.51
CA SER A 132 16.25 7.16 -19.56
C SER A 132 15.58 5.79 -19.79
N GLY A 133 14.25 5.74 -19.96
CA GLY A 133 13.52 4.49 -20.19
C GLY A 133 13.38 3.58 -18.98
N HIS A 134 13.63 4.09 -17.76
CA HIS A 134 13.49 3.30 -16.54
C HIS A 134 12.07 3.42 -15.96
N ASP A 135 11.62 2.36 -15.29
CA ASP A 135 10.33 2.39 -14.58
C ASP A 135 10.45 3.21 -13.30
N CYS A 136 9.42 4.00 -13.01
CA CYS A 136 9.42 4.93 -11.89
C CYS A 136 8.05 4.99 -11.22
N ILE A 137 8.03 5.23 -9.91
CA ILE A 137 6.81 5.59 -9.19
C ILE A 137 7.05 6.86 -8.39
N LEU A 138 6.24 7.87 -8.69
CA LEU A 138 6.31 9.20 -8.07
C LEU A 138 5.14 9.39 -7.11
N ILE A 139 5.47 9.57 -5.83
CA ILE A 139 4.52 9.86 -4.77
C ILE A 139 4.70 11.33 -4.38
N MET A 140 3.77 12.18 -4.81
CA MET A 140 3.78 13.62 -4.49
C MET A 140 2.38 14.11 -4.18
N PRO A 141 2.19 14.97 -3.16
CA PRO A 141 0.87 15.48 -2.80
C PRO A 141 0.16 16.15 -3.99
N THR A 142 -1.17 16.18 -3.96
CA THR A 142 -1.99 16.85 -4.98
C THR A 142 -1.54 18.29 -5.17
N GLY A 143 -1.35 18.76 -6.41
CA GLY A 143 -0.79 20.10 -6.68
C GLY A 143 0.74 20.20 -6.51
N GLY A 144 1.43 19.10 -6.17
CA GLY A 144 2.89 19.02 -6.15
C GLY A 144 3.54 19.14 -7.54
N GLY A 145 2.77 19.03 -8.61
CA GLY A 145 3.25 19.17 -10.00
C GLY A 145 3.60 17.85 -10.68
N LYS A 146 2.91 16.75 -10.31
CA LYS A 146 3.11 15.41 -10.92
C LYS A 146 2.95 15.42 -12.44
N SER A 147 2.01 16.19 -12.97
CA SER A 147 1.71 16.20 -14.40
C SER A 147 2.90 16.61 -15.27
N LEU A 148 3.69 17.58 -14.81
CA LEU A 148 4.88 18.03 -15.52
C LEU A 148 5.88 16.88 -15.75
N CYS A 149 5.96 15.93 -14.81
CA CYS A 149 6.93 14.83 -14.86
C CYS A 149 6.69 13.85 -16.00
N TYR A 150 5.51 13.86 -16.64
CA TYR A 150 5.26 13.09 -17.87
C TYR A 150 4.95 13.97 -19.08
N GLN A 151 4.34 15.14 -18.88
CA GLN A 151 4.00 16.05 -19.96
C GLN A 151 5.25 16.61 -20.63
N LEU A 152 6.25 17.04 -19.84
CA LEU A 152 7.50 17.55 -20.40
C LEU A 152 8.26 16.45 -21.17
N PRO A 153 8.48 15.25 -20.61
CA PRO A 153 9.09 14.16 -21.37
C PRO A 153 8.35 13.81 -22.67
N ALA A 154 7.02 13.90 -22.69
CA ALA A 154 6.23 13.61 -23.90
C ALA A 154 6.54 14.57 -25.04
N VAL A 155 6.77 15.85 -24.73
CA VAL A 155 7.17 16.87 -25.72
C VAL A 155 8.63 16.66 -26.16
N VAL A 156 9.51 16.33 -25.21
CA VAL A 156 10.94 16.10 -25.47
C VAL A 156 11.18 14.87 -26.36
N SER A 157 10.37 13.83 -26.19
CA SER A 157 10.57 12.54 -26.88
C SER A 157 9.80 12.44 -28.19
N ASP A 158 10.26 11.52 -29.02
CA ASP A 158 9.49 11.07 -30.18
C ASP A 158 8.44 10.04 -29.78
N GLY A 159 7.42 9.91 -30.61
CA GLY A 159 6.28 9.04 -30.35
C GLY A 159 5.24 9.66 -29.40
N ILE A 160 4.35 8.80 -28.92
CA ILE A 160 3.14 9.13 -28.17
C ILE A 160 3.28 8.58 -26.76
N THR A 161 3.04 9.44 -25.77
CA THR A 161 2.89 9.05 -24.37
C THR A 161 1.44 8.67 -24.10
N ILE A 162 1.22 7.46 -23.60
CA ILE A 162 -0.12 6.97 -23.24
C ILE A 162 -0.33 7.17 -21.76
N VAL A 163 -1.39 7.88 -21.39
CA VAL A 163 -1.74 8.16 -19.99
C VAL A 163 -3.05 7.45 -19.65
N VAL A 164 -3.00 6.58 -18.64
CA VAL A 164 -4.21 5.95 -18.09
C VAL A 164 -4.60 6.71 -16.83
N SER A 165 -5.80 7.28 -16.82
CA SER A 165 -6.31 8.05 -15.66
C SER A 165 -7.78 7.72 -15.38
N PRO A 166 -8.22 7.65 -14.10
CA PRO A 166 -9.59 7.29 -13.76
C PRO A 166 -10.58 8.47 -13.82
N LEU A 167 -10.07 9.71 -13.85
CA LEU A 167 -10.87 10.92 -13.62
C LEU A 167 -11.03 11.72 -14.91
N ILE A 168 -12.17 11.53 -15.59
CA ILE A 168 -12.44 12.16 -16.90
C ILE A 168 -12.37 13.68 -16.83
N SER A 169 -12.98 14.31 -15.80
CA SER A 169 -12.96 15.77 -15.64
C SER A 169 -11.55 16.32 -15.48
N LEU A 170 -10.68 15.62 -14.72
CA LEU A 170 -9.29 16.02 -14.57
C LEU A 170 -8.52 15.90 -15.90
N VAL A 171 -8.82 14.86 -16.69
CA VAL A 171 -8.23 14.66 -18.02
C VAL A 171 -8.62 15.78 -18.97
N GLU A 172 -9.88 16.22 -18.96
CA GLU A 172 -10.36 17.34 -19.79
C GLU A 172 -9.60 18.63 -19.47
N ASP A 173 -9.41 18.95 -18.18
CA ASP A 173 -8.60 20.08 -17.74
C ASP A 173 -7.13 19.97 -18.22
N GLN A 174 -6.54 18.77 -18.14
CA GLN A 174 -5.16 18.56 -18.62
C GLN A 174 -5.05 18.73 -20.14
N VAL A 175 -6.00 18.18 -20.91
CA VAL A 175 -6.01 18.29 -22.38
C VAL A 175 -6.19 19.76 -22.80
N TYR A 176 -7.10 20.48 -22.16
CA TYR A 176 -7.32 21.90 -22.41
C TYR A 176 -6.05 22.71 -22.14
N ALA A 177 -5.41 22.51 -20.98
CA ALA A 177 -4.18 23.20 -20.62
C ALA A 177 -3.03 22.92 -21.62
N LEU A 178 -2.87 21.68 -22.07
CA LEU A 178 -1.85 21.29 -23.05
C LEU A 178 -2.10 21.91 -24.42
N ARG A 179 -3.35 21.92 -24.89
CA ARG A 179 -3.72 22.55 -26.17
C ARG A 179 -3.48 24.06 -26.16
N ASN A 180 -3.72 24.74 -25.04
CA ASN A 180 -3.38 26.16 -24.87
C ASN A 180 -1.87 26.44 -24.96
N LEU A 181 -1.02 25.43 -24.70
CA LEU A 181 0.42 25.49 -24.90
C LEU A 181 0.85 25.02 -26.31
N ASN A 182 -0.09 24.86 -27.23
CA ASN A 182 0.11 24.29 -28.57
C ASN A 182 0.70 22.86 -28.56
N ILE A 183 0.45 22.09 -27.51
CA ILE A 183 0.80 20.68 -27.43
C ILE A 183 -0.42 19.86 -27.83
N ASP A 184 -0.31 19.08 -28.91
CA ASP A 184 -1.37 18.17 -29.33
C ASP A 184 -1.52 17.03 -28.31
N ALA A 185 -2.59 17.14 -27.53
CA ALA A 185 -3.03 16.17 -26.55
C ALA A 185 -4.52 15.89 -26.77
N ARG A 186 -4.90 14.62 -26.60
CA ARG A 186 -6.28 14.16 -26.81
C ARG A 186 -6.68 13.18 -25.72
N ALA A 187 -7.98 13.07 -25.50
CA ALA A 187 -8.56 12.06 -24.63
C ALA A 187 -9.49 11.16 -25.45
N LEU A 188 -9.49 9.88 -25.13
CA LEU A 188 -10.43 8.92 -25.71
C LEU A 188 -11.19 8.21 -24.58
N ASN A 189 -12.43 8.62 -24.41
CA ASN A 189 -13.36 8.15 -23.39
C ASN A 189 -14.75 7.91 -24.03
N THR A 190 -15.80 7.73 -23.22
CA THR A 190 -17.16 7.50 -23.72
C THR A 190 -17.83 8.76 -24.27
N SER A 191 -17.41 9.96 -23.86
CA SER A 191 -17.97 11.24 -24.32
C SER A 191 -17.24 11.82 -25.55
N THR A 192 -16.15 11.19 -26.01
CA THR A 192 -15.38 11.67 -27.17
C THR A 192 -16.22 11.65 -28.47
N PRO A 193 -16.33 12.76 -29.21
CA PRO A 193 -17.06 12.80 -30.48
C PRO A 193 -16.51 11.82 -31.52
N ARG A 194 -17.39 11.23 -32.36
CA ARG A 194 -17.01 10.20 -33.35
C ARG A 194 -15.91 10.64 -34.31
N ASP A 195 -15.93 11.91 -34.73
CA ASP A 195 -14.94 12.45 -35.66
C ASP A 195 -13.56 12.51 -35.00
N GLU A 196 -13.49 12.94 -33.73
CA GLU A 196 -12.25 12.94 -32.94
C GLU A 196 -11.75 11.52 -32.67
N GLN A 197 -12.64 10.55 -32.39
CA GLN A 197 -12.25 9.14 -32.27
C GLN A 197 -11.63 8.62 -33.57
N THR A 198 -12.26 8.91 -34.71
CA THR A 198 -11.80 8.46 -36.03
C THR A 198 -10.40 9.02 -36.33
N GLU A 199 -10.19 10.30 -36.03
CA GLU A 199 -8.89 10.95 -36.22
C GLU A 199 -7.82 10.37 -35.28
N ILE A 200 -8.13 10.15 -34.00
CA ILE A 200 -7.22 9.48 -33.06
C ILE A 200 -6.83 8.10 -33.62
N MET A 201 -7.79 7.31 -34.10
CA MET A 201 -7.51 5.98 -34.64
C MET A 201 -6.64 6.02 -35.90
N ARG A 202 -6.80 7.04 -36.76
CA ARG A 202 -5.95 7.29 -37.93
C ARG A 202 -4.52 7.65 -37.52
N ILE A 203 -4.36 8.53 -36.52
CA ILE A 203 -3.05 8.93 -36.00
C ILE A 203 -2.30 7.70 -35.43
N LEU A 204 -3.00 6.90 -34.63
CA LEU A 204 -2.44 5.69 -34.03
C LEU A 204 -2.10 4.60 -35.06
N ASP A 205 -2.70 4.65 -36.26
CA ASP A 205 -2.35 3.76 -37.35
C ASP A 205 -0.97 4.03 -37.95
N GLY A 206 -0.38 5.20 -37.70
CA GLY A 206 0.99 5.50 -38.08
C GLY A 206 1.27 5.49 -39.59
N ARG A 207 0.25 5.50 -40.44
CA ARG A 207 0.38 5.46 -41.91
C ARG A 207 1.09 6.69 -42.48
N ASN A 208 0.94 7.85 -41.82
CA ASN A 208 1.65 9.08 -42.18
C ASN A 208 2.62 9.45 -41.05
N LYS A 209 3.92 9.14 -41.24
CA LYS A 209 4.98 9.47 -40.28
C LYS A 209 5.16 10.98 -40.07
N THR A 210 4.81 11.78 -41.06
CA THR A 210 4.93 13.25 -41.07
C THR A 210 3.76 13.98 -40.41
N GLU A 211 2.63 13.32 -40.14
CA GLU A 211 1.38 13.97 -39.67
C GLU A 211 1.13 13.91 -38.17
N SER A 212 1.82 13.05 -37.41
CA SER A 212 1.43 12.85 -36.01
C SER A 212 2.11 13.83 -35.07
N SER A 213 1.50 15.02 -34.94
CA SER A 213 1.80 15.98 -33.87
C SER A 213 1.45 15.47 -32.47
N LEU A 214 0.56 14.47 -32.37
CA LEU A 214 0.05 13.97 -31.09
C LEU A 214 1.17 13.52 -30.17
N LYS A 215 1.30 14.19 -29.01
CA LYS A 215 2.29 13.87 -27.97
C LYS A 215 1.72 13.05 -26.84
N ILE A 216 0.46 13.29 -26.48
CA ILE A 216 -0.17 12.67 -25.31
C ILE A 216 -1.57 12.18 -25.65
N LEU A 217 -1.85 10.91 -25.38
CA LEU A 217 -3.19 10.34 -25.46
C LEU A 217 -3.63 9.84 -24.08
N TYR A 218 -4.70 10.43 -23.56
CA TYR A 218 -5.34 9.99 -22.33
C TYR A 218 -6.40 8.92 -22.63
N LEU A 219 -6.37 7.85 -21.85
CA LEU A 219 -7.27 6.70 -21.94
C LEU A 219 -7.82 6.37 -20.56
N THR A 220 -9.06 5.90 -20.52
CA THR A 220 -9.62 5.34 -19.29
C THR A 220 -9.16 3.88 -19.11
N PRO A 221 -9.07 3.38 -17.86
CA PRO A 221 -8.72 1.98 -17.59
C PRO A 221 -9.63 0.99 -18.31
N GLU A 222 -10.92 1.30 -18.39
CA GLU A 222 -11.93 0.48 -19.05
C GLU A 222 -11.68 0.39 -20.56
N LYS A 223 -11.22 1.48 -21.21
CA LYS A 223 -10.88 1.45 -22.63
C LYS A 223 -9.67 0.57 -22.91
N ILE A 224 -8.66 0.63 -22.07
CA ILE A 224 -7.50 -0.26 -22.17
C ILE A 224 -7.91 -1.72 -21.96
N ALA A 225 -8.72 -2.01 -20.94
CA ALA A 225 -9.10 -3.37 -20.59
C ALA A 225 -10.06 -4.02 -21.60
N LYS A 226 -11.01 -3.25 -22.15
CA LYS A 226 -12.16 -3.81 -22.91
C LYS A 226 -12.06 -3.61 -24.42
N SER A 227 -11.25 -2.67 -24.91
CA SER A 227 -11.15 -2.39 -26.35
C SER A 227 -10.00 -3.13 -27.02
N LYS A 228 -10.33 -4.23 -27.73
CA LYS A 228 -9.37 -4.94 -28.59
C LYS A 228 -8.76 -4.03 -29.66
N THR A 229 -9.55 -3.11 -30.21
CA THR A 229 -9.07 -2.18 -31.24
C THR A 229 -7.99 -1.26 -30.70
N ILE A 230 -8.16 -0.71 -29.49
CA ILE A 230 -7.13 0.14 -28.87
C ILE A 230 -5.87 -0.66 -28.60
N MET A 231 -5.98 -1.88 -28.07
CA MET A 231 -4.80 -2.74 -27.85
C MET A 231 -4.06 -3.04 -29.16
N ALA A 232 -4.77 -3.29 -30.27
CA ALA A 232 -4.14 -3.47 -31.58
C ALA A 232 -3.44 -2.20 -32.08
N LYS A 233 -3.99 -1.01 -31.82
CA LYS A 233 -3.32 0.27 -32.13
C LYS A 233 -2.07 0.50 -31.28
N LEU A 234 -2.12 0.20 -29.99
CA LEU A 234 -0.95 0.28 -29.10
C LEU A 234 0.16 -0.69 -29.54
N GLN A 235 -0.22 -1.90 -29.96
CA GLN A 235 0.69 -2.87 -30.55
C GLN A 235 1.40 -2.31 -31.78
N LYS A 236 0.65 -1.68 -32.69
CA LYS A 236 1.21 -1.03 -33.88
C LYS A 236 2.13 0.14 -33.54
N LEU A 237 1.78 0.96 -32.55
CA LEU A 237 2.67 2.02 -32.06
C LEU A 237 3.97 1.44 -31.51
N TYR A 238 3.90 0.34 -30.78
CA TYR A 238 5.08 -0.32 -30.23
C TYR A 238 5.99 -0.85 -31.35
N GLU A 239 5.44 -1.57 -32.32
CA GLU A 239 6.17 -2.13 -33.48
C GLU A 239 6.84 -1.04 -34.32
N THR A 240 6.18 0.11 -34.45
CA THR A 240 6.71 1.27 -35.19
C THR A 240 7.63 2.17 -34.35
N LYS A 241 7.97 1.77 -33.12
CA LYS A 241 8.80 2.53 -32.16
C LYS A 241 8.25 3.92 -31.83
N ARG A 242 6.92 4.05 -31.85
CA ARG A 242 6.18 5.29 -31.56
C ARG A 242 5.43 5.23 -30.22
N PHE A 243 5.45 4.12 -29.51
CA PHE A 243 4.95 4.06 -28.14
C PHE A 243 6.06 4.50 -27.18
N ALA A 244 6.04 5.76 -26.76
CA ALA A 244 7.13 6.38 -26.02
C ALA A 244 7.21 5.86 -24.56
N ARG A 245 6.08 5.85 -23.87
CA ARG A 245 5.96 5.46 -22.45
C ARG A 245 4.50 5.31 -22.02
N LEU A 246 4.29 4.54 -20.97
CA LEU A 246 3.01 4.41 -20.27
C LEU A 246 3.04 5.20 -18.97
N ILE A 247 2.04 6.04 -18.76
CA ILE A 247 1.80 6.75 -17.51
C ILE A 247 0.56 6.15 -16.86
N VAL A 248 0.66 5.82 -15.58
CA VAL A 248 -0.45 5.30 -14.79
C VAL A 248 -0.75 6.32 -13.70
N ASP A 249 -1.73 7.17 -13.96
CA ASP A 249 -2.23 8.14 -13.00
C ASP A 249 -3.09 7.46 -11.94
N GLU A 250 -3.05 7.98 -10.72
CA GLU A 250 -3.59 7.31 -9.52
C GLU A 250 -3.25 5.82 -9.44
N VAL A 251 -1.95 5.51 -9.58
CA VAL A 251 -1.44 4.13 -9.65
C VAL A 251 -1.83 3.25 -8.44
N HIS A 252 -2.18 3.87 -7.30
CA HIS A 252 -2.66 3.14 -6.14
C HIS A 252 -3.97 2.36 -6.42
N CYS A 253 -4.77 2.77 -7.42
CA CYS A 253 -6.02 2.10 -7.82
C CYS A 253 -5.80 0.64 -8.29
N VAL A 254 -4.56 0.28 -8.66
CA VAL A 254 -4.18 -1.09 -9.05
C VAL A 254 -4.28 -2.06 -7.86
N SER A 255 -4.02 -1.58 -6.64
CA SER A 255 -3.95 -2.39 -5.41
C SER A 255 -5.30 -2.44 -4.69
N GLN A 256 -5.70 -3.64 -4.24
CA GLN A 256 -6.88 -3.80 -3.38
C GLN A 256 -6.70 -3.23 -1.98
N PHE A 257 -5.45 -2.98 -1.57
CA PHE A 257 -5.14 -2.29 -0.32
C PHE A 257 -5.16 -0.77 -0.47
N GLY A 258 -5.41 -0.26 -1.68
CA GLY A 258 -5.62 1.16 -1.95
C GLY A 258 -7.02 1.61 -1.52
N HIS A 259 -7.16 2.91 -1.27
CA HIS A 259 -8.43 3.51 -0.83
C HIS A 259 -9.46 3.69 -1.97
N ASP A 260 -9.02 3.63 -3.23
CA ASP A 260 -9.87 3.72 -4.44
C ASP A 260 -9.52 2.57 -5.42
N PHE A 261 -9.63 1.31 -4.97
CA PHE A 261 -9.32 0.15 -5.83
C PHE A 261 -10.25 0.11 -7.05
N ARG A 262 -9.66 -0.06 -8.24
CA ARG A 262 -10.40 -0.17 -9.52
C ARG A 262 -9.99 -1.44 -10.28
N PRO A 263 -10.90 -2.42 -10.45
CA PRO A 263 -10.59 -3.69 -11.10
C PRO A 263 -9.95 -3.57 -12.49
N ASP A 264 -10.41 -2.63 -13.32
CA ASP A 264 -9.90 -2.43 -14.67
C ASP A 264 -8.40 -2.06 -14.71
N TYR A 265 -7.85 -1.44 -13.65
CA TYR A 265 -6.41 -1.18 -13.54
C TYR A 265 -5.57 -2.46 -13.46
N LYS A 266 -6.11 -3.57 -12.97
CA LYS A 266 -5.37 -4.85 -12.92
C LYS A 266 -5.00 -5.36 -14.32
N TYR A 267 -5.75 -4.97 -15.35
CA TYR A 267 -5.42 -5.32 -16.72
C TYR A 267 -4.06 -4.76 -17.16
N LEU A 268 -3.59 -3.66 -16.56
CA LEU A 268 -2.28 -3.09 -16.84
C LEU A 268 -1.11 -4.04 -16.52
N SER A 269 -1.34 -5.11 -15.75
CA SER A 269 -0.35 -6.17 -15.50
C SER A 269 0.19 -6.85 -16.76
N ILE A 270 -0.54 -6.79 -17.89
CA ILE A 270 -0.08 -7.36 -19.15
C ILE A 270 0.90 -6.46 -19.89
N PHE A 271 0.98 -5.17 -19.56
CA PHE A 271 1.72 -4.19 -20.36
C PHE A 271 3.20 -4.50 -20.43
N LYS A 272 3.85 -4.84 -19.32
CA LYS A 272 5.27 -5.22 -19.35
C LYS A 272 5.55 -6.50 -20.12
N ARG A 273 4.58 -7.42 -20.20
CA ARG A 273 4.71 -8.63 -21.00
C ARG A 273 4.59 -8.32 -22.50
N GLN A 274 3.67 -7.43 -22.88
CA GLN A 274 3.41 -7.09 -24.28
C GLN A 274 4.36 -6.03 -24.84
N PHE A 275 4.76 -5.07 -24.00
CA PHE A 275 5.58 -3.91 -24.32
C PHE A 275 6.79 -3.81 -23.38
N PRO A 276 7.70 -4.80 -23.37
CA PRO A 276 8.78 -4.90 -22.38
C PRO A 276 9.70 -3.67 -22.36
N ASN A 277 9.93 -3.05 -23.52
CA ASN A 277 10.82 -1.90 -23.67
C ASN A 277 10.14 -0.55 -23.36
N VAL A 278 8.82 -0.54 -23.09
CA VAL A 278 8.10 0.70 -22.74
C VAL A 278 8.23 0.93 -21.24
N SER A 279 8.77 2.10 -20.86
CA SER A 279 8.88 2.52 -19.47
C SER A 279 7.51 2.86 -18.89
N ILE A 280 7.28 2.49 -17.63
CA ILE A 280 6.07 2.80 -16.87
C ILE A 280 6.40 3.85 -15.80
N LEU A 281 5.67 4.96 -15.80
CA LEU A 281 5.65 5.94 -14.71
C LEU A 281 4.31 5.87 -13.97
N GLY A 282 4.34 5.37 -12.73
CA GLY A 282 3.20 5.41 -11.81
C GLY A 282 3.18 6.72 -11.03
N LEU A 283 2.01 7.35 -10.92
CA LEU A 283 1.83 8.61 -10.21
C LEU A 283 0.77 8.46 -9.14
N THR A 284 1.00 9.00 -7.94
CA THR A 284 -0.08 9.15 -6.96
C THR A 284 0.20 10.22 -5.90
N ALA A 285 -0.86 10.72 -5.27
CA ALA A 285 -0.77 11.59 -4.10
C ALA A 285 -0.34 10.86 -2.84
N THR A 286 -0.89 9.68 -2.59
CA THR A 286 -0.77 8.94 -1.34
C THR A 286 -0.59 7.46 -1.62
N ALA A 287 0.41 6.84 -1.00
CA ALA A 287 0.54 5.38 -1.00
C ALA A 287 1.31 4.91 0.24
N THR A 288 0.80 3.86 0.87
CA THR A 288 1.52 3.14 1.91
C THR A 288 2.57 2.23 1.28
N THR A 289 3.60 1.84 2.03
CA THR A 289 4.62 0.90 1.54
C THR A 289 4.00 -0.43 1.08
N LYS A 290 2.93 -0.88 1.74
CA LYS A 290 2.17 -2.08 1.34
C LYS A 290 1.54 -1.92 -0.04
N VAL A 291 0.82 -0.81 -0.27
CA VAL A 291 0.22 -0.51 -1.58
C VAL A 291 1.29 -0.42 -2.66
N MET A 292 2.43 0.22 -2.36
CA MET A 292 3.53 0.36 -3.32
C MET A 292 4.14 -0.99 -3.75
N ASN A 293 4.35 -1.90 -2.79
CA ASN A 293 4.87 -3.23 -3.11
C ASN A 293 3.89 -4.02 -3.98
N ASP A 294 2.58 -3.92 -3.69
CA ASP A 294 1.53 -4.57 -4.47
C ASP A 294 1.46 -3.99 -5.90
N VAL A 295 1.52 -2.66 -6.04
CA VAL A 295 1.60 -1.98 -7.34
C VAL A 295 2.77 -2.50 -8.17
N ARG A 296 3.98 -2.59 -7.60
CA ARG A 296 5.17 -3.12 -8.30
C ARG A 296 4.97 -4.56 -8.77
N GLN A 297 4.34 -5.39 -7.94
CA GLN A 297 4.10 -6.80 -8.25
C GLN A 297 3.04 -6.98 -9.35
N ILE A 298 1.98 -6.18 -9.34
CA ILE A 298 0.90 -6.24 -10.32
C ILE A 298 1.38 -5.69 -11.67
N LEU A 299 2.01 -4.51 -11.69
CA LEU A 299 2.53 -3.89 -12.91
C LEU A 299 3.82 -4.54 -13.45
N LYS A 300 4.39 -5.51 -12.72
CA LYS A 300 5.64 -6.22 -13.08
C LYS A 300 6.85 -5.29 -13.22
N ILE A 301 6.99 -4.34 -12.30
CA ILE A 301 8.08 -3.35 -12.24
C ILE A 301 8.86 -3.42 -10.90
N PRO A 302 9.42 -4.58 -10.53
CA PRO A 302 10.06 -4.78 -9.22
C PRO A 302 11.25 -3.84 -8.98
N GLN A 303 11.97 -3.45 -10.05
CA GLN A 303 13.14 -2.56 -10.00
C GLN A 303 12.80 -1.09 -10.23
N SER A 304 11.52 -0.71 -10.11
CA SER A 304 11.11 0.68 -10.29
C SER A 304 11.73 1.61 -9.25
N ILE A 305 12.24 2.74 -9.71
CA ILE A 305 12.76 3.81 -8.87
C ILE A 305 11.57 4.49 -8.17
N ILE A 306 11.66 4.76 -6.87
CA ILE A 306 10.60 5.46 -6.12
C ILE A 306 11.12 6.81 -5.67
N PHE A 307 10.40 7.86 -6.04
CA PHE A 307 10.56 9.18 -5.44
C PHE A 307 9.33 9.50 -4.59
N ARG A 308 9.58 9.95 -3.35
CA ARG A 308 8.53 10.28 -2.39
C ARG A 308 8.76 11.68 -1.82
N ALA A 309 7.87 12.60 -2.14
CA ALA A 309 7.85 13.91 -1.51
C ALA A 309 7.27 13.83 -0.09
N PRO A 310 7.71 14.72 0.82
CA PRO A 310 7.06 14.88 2.10
C PRO A 310 5.60 15.33 1.92
N PHE A 311 4.72 14.86 2.81
CA PHE A 311 3.30 15.22 2.81
C PHE A 311 3.03 16.63 3.35
N ASN A 312 3.98 17.21 4.08
CA ASN A 312 3.79 18.48 4.76
C ASN A 312 3.61 19.62 3.75
N ARG A 313 2.56 20.42 3.93
CA ARG A 313 2.27 21.61 3.13
C ARG A 313 2.39 22.83 4.04
N LYS A 314 3.54 23.50 3.98
CA LYS A 314 3.85 24.68 4.81
C LYS A 314 2.84 25.82 4.65
N ASN A 315 2.07 25.82 3.55
CA ASN A 315 1.04 26.82 3.25
C ASN A 315 -0.37 26.44 3.75
N LEU A 316 -0.54 25.29 4.41
CA LEU A 316 -1.81 24.90 5.03
C LEU A 316 -1.76 25.13 6.54
N PHE A 317 -2.73 25.89 7.04
CA PHE A 317 -2.96 26.05 8.48
C PHE A 317 -4.05 25.08 8.93
N TYR A 318 -3.73 24.22 9.89
CA TYR A 318 -4.66 23.26 10.47
C TYR A 318 -5.19 23.80 11.80
N GLU A 319 -6.50 23.88 11.93
CA GLU A 319 -7.18 24.38 13.13
C GLU A 319 -8.34 23.44 13.47
N VAL A 320 -8.45 23.06 14.74
CA VAL A 320 -9.58 22.29 15.27
C VAL A 320 -10.39 23.24 16.14
N VAL A 321 -11.66 23.41 15.82
CA VAL A 321 -12.59 24.30 16.53
C VAL A 321 -13.71 23.45 17.12
N HIS A 322 -14.18 23.82 18.31
CA HIS A 322 -15.33 23.18 18.93
C HIS A 322 -16.57 23.38 18.05
N LYS A 323 -17.34 22.31 17.81
CA LYS A 323 -18.58 22.39 17.06
C LYS A 323 -19.74 22.59 18.05
N SER A 324 -20.45 23.71 17.93
CA SER A 324 -21.63 24.02 18.73
C SER A 324 -22.70 22.92 18.60
N ASP A 325 -23.25 22.45 19.72
CA ASP A 325 -24.21 21.32 19.77
C ASP A 325 -25.57 21.67 19.13
N VAL A 326 -25.87 22.95 19.02
CA VAL A 326 -27.07 23.47 18.36
C VAL A 326 -26.75 23.78 16.91
N GLY A 327 -27.43 23.09 15.97
CA GLY A 327 -27.14 23.21 14.54
C GLY A 327 -27.29 24.62 13.94
N LYS A 328 -28.10 25.49 14.56
CA LYS A 328 -28.21 26.91 14.16
C LYS A 328 -26.96 27.72 14.51
N ASP A 329 -26.33 27.44 15.64
CA ASP A 329 -25.14 28.18 16.11
C ASP A 329 -23.91 27.81 15.28
N ALA A 330 -23.74 26.52 14.95
CA ALA A 330 -22.66 26.08 14.07
C ALA A 330 -22.72 26.68 12.65
N LEU A 331 -23.92 26.99 12.15
CA LEU A 331 -24.08 27.72 10.88
C LEU A 331 -23.70 29.19 11.02
N THR A 332 -24.12 29.83 12.10
CA THR A 332 -23.76 31.22 12.42
C THR A 332 -22.24 31.37 12.56
N ASP A 333 -21.58 30.46 13.27
CA ASP A 333 -20.12 30.43 13.41
C ASP A 333 -19.41 30.31 12.05
N LEU A 334 -19.93 29.45 11.16
CA LEU A 334 -19.40 29.30 9.81
C LEU A 334 -19.60 30.56 8.97
N VAL A 335 -20.78 31.18 9.02
CA VAL A 335 -21.07 32.43 8.30
C VAL A 335 -20.17 33.55 8.79
N ASN A 336 -20.00 33.71 10.10
CA ASN A 336 -19.10 34.69 10.70
C ASN A 336 -17.65 34.44 10.26
N CYS A 337 -17.19 33.19 10.27
CA CYS A 337 -15.86 32.83 9.78
C CYS A 337 -15.66 33.20 8.31
N ILE A 338 -16.64 32.92 7.44
CA ILE A 338 -16.58 33.26 6.02
C ILE A 338 -16.60 34.78 5.81
N GLN A 339 -17.48 35.51 6.51
CA GLN A 339 -17.64 36.95 6.31
C GLN A 339 -16.46 37.76 6.84
N HIS A 340 -15.87 37.36 7.96
CA HIS A 340 -14.80 38.12 8.61
C HIS A 340 -13.40 37.61 8.26
N ARG A 341 -13.14 36.30 8.39
CA ARG A 341 -11.78 35.73 8.20
C ARG A 341 -11.48 35.40 6.74
N PHE A 342 -12.49 34.97 5.99
CA PHE A 342 -12.34 34.51 4.60
C PHE A 342 -13.18 35.31 3.61
N SER A 343 -13.42 36.59 3.90
CA SER A 343 -14.25 37.46 3.06
C SER A 343 -13.78 37.46 1.61
N LYS A 344 -14.70 37.22 0.68
CA LYS A 344 -14.44 37.16 -0.77
C LYS A 344 -13.39 36.11 -1.20
N LYS A 345 -13.08 35.13 -0.35
CA LYS A 345 -12.18 34.01 -0.71
C LYS A 345 -12.98 32.76 -1.04
N SER A 346 -12.47 31.97 -1.98
CA SER A 346 -13.03 30.67 -2.31
C SER A 346 -12.73 29.66 -1.21
N GLY A 347 -13.67 28.76 -0.94
CA GLY A 347 -13.54 27.70 0.06
C GLY A 347 -14.38 26.49 -0.30
N LYS A 348 -14.11 25.36 0.35
CA LYS A 348 -14.88 24.12 0.19
C LYS A 348 -15.25 23.57 1.56
N LYS A 349 -16.54 23.31 1.77
CA LYS A 349 -17.04 22.58 2.94
C LYS A 349 -17.14 21.10 2.57
N PHE A 350 -16.44 20.26 3.31
CA PHE A 350 -16.60 18.80 3.22
C PHE A 350 -17.75 18.40 4.15
N LYS A 351 -18.56 17.42 3.74
CA LYS A 351 -19.66 16.88 4.55
C LYS A 351 -19.15 15.83 5.52
#